data_AF-A0A7J2RGL8-F1
#
_entry.id   AF-A0A7J2RGL8-F1
#
_cell.length_a   1.000
_cell.length_b   1.000
_cell.length_c   1.000
_cell.angle_alpha   90.00
_cell.angle_beta   90.00
_cell.angle_gamma   90.00
#
_symmetry.space_group_name_H-M   'P 1'
#
loop_
_entity.id
_entity.type
_entity.pdbx_description
1 polymer ?
#
loop_
_entity_poly.entity_id
_entity_poly.type
_entity_poly.pdbx_seq_one_letter_code
_entity_poly.pdbx_strand_id
1 'polypeptide(L)'
;MENRLLNQFNNVITSQWLSKQIEEPYDQLTHRELFELAYHTCNSFTKRNIYIKLSSSEDQGGSKAILYSNTKKFTLIEALNNSLKAIKYFSEGSTGDRIVNEIHPLLKKRKEIFNSKDTEIKAQILKCILVERKIDECVNLVMLKGINRKIYFAIGDARESAAVVPIFMEAEGASLVQLALNKWMETTQRLEQEQNFPESHVPGILKNLTQIKRWLLNLISSHLDK
;
A
#
# COMPACT_ATOMS: atom_id res chain seq x y z
N MET A 1 0.65 21.45 0.24
CA MET A 1 -0.70 21.29 -0.35
C MET A 1 -1.47 20.27 0.48
N GLU A 2 -2.67 20.61 0.93
CA GLU A 2 -3.46 19.76 1.83
C GLU A 2 -4.02 18.53 1.09
N ASN A 3 -4.04 17.36 1.73
CA ASN A 3 -4.54 16.12 1.12
C ASN A 3 -6.08 16.15 1.06
N ARG A 4 -6.62 16.76 0.00
CA ARG A 4 -8.07 16.93 -0.21
C ARG A 4 -8.85 15.63 -0.10
N LEU A 5 -8.31 14.52 -0.60
CA LEU A 5 -8.96 13.20 -0.52
C LEU A 5 -9.07 12.71 0.92
N LEU A 6 -8.02 12.92 1.73
CA LEU A 6 -8.04 12.57 3.14
C LEU A 6 -9.04 13.44 3.93
N ASN A 7 -9.06 14.74 3.66
CA ASN A 7 -10.03 15.65 4.28
C ASN A 7 -11.47 15.29 3.91
N GLN A 8 -11.73 15.02 2.63
CA GLN A 8 -13.04 14.55 2.17
C GLN A 8 -13.41 13.25 2.86
N PHE A 9 -12.47 12.31 2.96
CA PHE A 9 -12.70 11.03 3.63
C PHE A 9 -13.13 11.24 5.09
N ASN A 10 -12.36 12.02 5.85
CA ASN A 10 -12.59 12.24 7.28
C ASN A 10 -13.89 13.01 7.57
N ASN A 11 -14.23 13.99 6.73
CA ASN A 11 -15.30 14.95 7.03
C ASN A 11 -16.65 14.58 6.38
N VAL A 12 -16.65 13.79 5.31
CA VAL A 12 -17.84 13.53 4.49
C VAL A 12 -18.07 12.03 4.28
N ILE A 13 -17.07 11.31 3.78
CA ILE A 13 -17.26 9.93 3.29
C ILE A 13 -17.64 8.99 4.44
N THR A 14 -16.99 9.11 5.59
CA THR A 14 -17.20 8.22 6.74
C THR A 14 -18.62 8.31 7.31
N SER A 15 -19.30 9.45 7.17
CA SER A 15 -20.63 9.71 7.75
C SER A 15 -21.77 9.64 6.73
N GLN A 16 -21.52 9.98 5.46
CA GLN A 16 -22.60 10.17 4.47
C GLN A 16 -22.67 9.06 3.41
N TRP A 17 -21.58 8.32 3.19
CA TRP A 17 -21.56 7.33 2.10
C TRP A 17 -22.05 5.96 2.57
N LEU A 18 -22.64 5.22 1.63
CA LEU A 18 -22.97 3.81 1.83
C LEU A 18 -21.68 3.02 2.07
N SER A 19 -21.78 1.99 2.92
CA SER A 19 -20.63 1.15 3.23
C SER A 19 -20.96 -0.33 3.37
N LYS A 20 -19.95 -1.15 3.09
CA LYS A 20 -19.92 -2.58 3.38
C LYS A 20 -18.65 -2.86 4.15
N GLN A 21 -18.72 -3.72 5.16
CA GLN A 21 -17.58 -4.03 6.00
C GLN A 21 -17.40 -5.54 6.14
N ILE A 22 -16.17 -5.93 6.43
CA ILE A 22 -15.77 -7.27 6.81
C ILE A 22 -14.90 -7.17 8.05
N GLU A 23 -14.92 -8.22 8.86
CA GLU A 23 -14.04 -8.38 10.01
C GLU A 23 -13.40 -9.76 9.95
N GLU A 24 -12.10 -9.81 10.23
CA GLU A 24 -11.29 -11.03 10.19
C GLU A 24 -10.49 -11.15 11.48
N PRO A 25 -10.65 -12.23 12.27
CA PRO A 25 -9.87 -12.43 13.48
C PRO A 25 -8.39 -12.71 13.15
N TYR A 26 -7.51 -12.37 14.10
CA TYR A 26 -6.07 -12.60 13.94
C TYR A 26 -5.67 -14.07 13.98
N ASP A 27 -6.37 -14.88 14.80
CA ASP A 27 -6.05 -16.28 15.07
C ASP A 27 -4.57 -16.47 15.46
N GLN A 28 -3.74 -17.01 14.55
CA GLN A 28 -2.31 -17.28 14.78
C GLN A 28 -1.39 -16.17 14.26
N LEU A 29 -1.93 -15.16 13.58
CA LEU A 29 -1.17 -14.03 13.04
C LEU A 29 -1.05 -12.91 14.07
N THR A 30 0.02 -12.13 14.00
CA THR A 30 0.08 -10.85 14.71
C THR A 30 -0.81 -9.79 14.06
N HIS A 31 -1.07 -8.68 14.77
CA HIS A 31 -1.82 -7.55 14.21
C HIS A 31 -1.14 -6.97 12.99
N ARG A 32 0.21 -6.89 13.02
CA ARG A 32 1.01 -6.43 11.88
C ARG A 32 0.83 -7.35 10.69
N GLU A 33 0.98 -8.65 10.86
CA GLU A 33 0.92 -9.60 9.75
C GLU A 33 -0.43 -9.55 9.04
N LEU A 34 -1.54 -9.65 9.77
CA LEU A 34 -2.87 -9.59 9.15
C LEU A 34 -3.14 -8.22 8.52
N PHE A 35 -2.63 -7.13 9.11
CA PHE A 35 -2.73 -5.80 8.52
C PHE A 35 -2.00 -5.70 7.19
N GLU A 36 -0.78 -6.20 7.08
CA GLU A 36 -0.01 -6.20 5.83
C GLU A 36 -0.69 -7.07 4.76
N LEU A 37 -1.17 -8.26 5.13
CA LEU A 37 -1.92 -9.13 4.21
C LEU A 37 -3.20 -8.47 3.71
N ALA A 38 -3.93 -7.81 4.60
CA ALA A 38 -5.14 -7.08 4.24
C ALA A 38 -4.85 -5.84 3.38
N TYR A 39 -3.76 -5.11 3.68
CA TYR A 39 -3.28 -4.01 2.84
C TYR A 39 -3.05 -4.49 1.42
N HIS A 40 -2.20 -5.51 1.24
CA HIS A 40 -1.88 -6.07 -0.06
C HIS A 40 -3.15 -6.58 -0.79
N THR A 41 -4.01 -7.32 -0.09
CA THR A 41 -5.24 -7.89 -0.67
C THR A 41 -6.24 -6.82 -1.08
N CYS A 42 -6.34 -5.74 -0.32
CA CYS A 42 -7.19 -4.61 -0.65
C CYS A 42 -6.56 -3.65 -1.65
N ASN A 43 -5.28 -3.79 -2.01
CA ASN A 43 -4.61 -2.87 -2.93
C ASN A 43 -4.77 -3.29 -4.39
N SER A 44 -4.33 -2.43 -5.30
CA SER A 44 -4.18 -2.69 -6.73
C SER A 44 -3.31 -1.60 -7.36
N PHE A 45 -2.75 -1.85 -8.55
CA PHE A 45 -1.92 -0.84 -9.22
C PHE A 45 -2.67 0.46 -9.55
N THR A 46 -4.00 0.44 -9.55
CA THR A 46 -4.88 1.62 -9.79
C THR A 46 -5.37 2.29 -8.50
N LYS A 47 -5.11 1.70 -7.34
CA LYS A 47 -5.47 2.30 -6.05
C LYS A 47 -4.31 3.17 -5.56
N ARG A 48 -4.66 4.26 -4.91
CA ARG A 48 -3.74 5.17 -4.23
C ARG A 48 -3.91 5.02 -2.73
N ASN A 49 -2.82 4.79 -2.02
CA ASN A 49 -2.79 4.98 -0.58
C ASN A 49 -2.79 6.48 -0.27
N ILE A 50 -3.82 6.98 0.39
CA ILE A 50 -3.90 8.42 0.73
C ILE A 50 -3.54 8.68 2.19
N TYR A 51 -3.48 7.64 3.02
CA TYR A 51 -3.13 7.74 4.42
C TYR A 51 -2.74 6.38 4.98
N ILE A 52 -1.64 6.35 5.73
CA ILE A 52 -1.26 5.19 6.52
C ILE A 52 -0.70 5.65 7.87
N LYS A 53 -1.06 4.92 8.92
CA LYS A 53 -0.51 5.04 10.26
C LYS A 53 -0.32 3.63 10.80
N LEU A 54 0.85 3.35 11.34
CA LEU A 54 1.12 2.06 11.95
C LEU A 54 1.07 2.18 13.48
N SER A 55 0.62 1.13 14.15
CA SER A 55 0.88 0.96 15.59
C SER A 55 2.38 0.86 15.84
N SER A 56 2.83 1.29 17.02
CA SER A 56 4.23 1.18 17.45
C SER A 56 4.65 -0.24 17.79
N SER A 57 3.69 -1.11 18.12
CA SER A 57 3.92 -2.54 18.40
C SER A 57 3.31 -3.40 17.29
N GLU A 58 3.90 -4.58 17.06
CA GLU A 58 3.40 -5.56 16.09
C GLU A 58 2.18 -6.34 16.60
N ASP A 59 2.02 -6.43 17.93
CA ASP A 59 0.96 -7.19 18.62
C ASP A 59 -0.15 -6.30 19.18
N GLN A 60 -0.26 -5.07 18.67
CA GLN A 60 -1.28 -4.11 19.10
C GLN A 60 -2.08 -3.55 17.93
N GLY A 61 -3.37 -3.35 18.18
CA GLY A 61 -4.24 -2.59 17.29
C GLY A 61 -3.78 -1.14 17.11
N GLY A 62 -4.42 -0.44 16.17
CA GLY A 62 -4.18 0.97 15.87
C GLY A 62 -3.50 1.24 14.54
N SER A 63 -3.06 0.20 13.81
CA SER A 63 -2.64 0.35 12.41
C SER A 63 -3.86 0.66 11.54
N LYS A 64 -3.73 1.65 10.65
CA LYS A 64 -4.80 2.17 9.81
C LYS A 64 -4.28 2.54 8.43
N ALA A 65 -5.00 2.17 7.38
CA ALA A 65 -4.73 2.59 6.01
C ALA A 65 -6.01 3.02 5.28
N ILE A 66 -5.91 4.02 4.41
CA ILE A 66 -7.02 4.49 3.57
C ILE A 66 -6.57 4.44 2.11
N LEU A 67 -7.25 3.60 1.33
CA LEU A 67 -7.02 3.43 -0.10
C LEU A 67 -8.13 4.08 -0.91
N TYR A 68 -7.78 4.82 -1.96
CA TYR A 68 -8.69 5.43 -2.90
C TYR A 68 -8.56 4.79 -4.29
N SER A 69 -9.68 4.35 -4.89
CA SER A 69 -9.68 3.77 -6.24
C SER A 69 -9.98 4.79 -7.33
N ASN A 70 -9.52 4.51 -8.55
CA ASN A 70 -9.88 5.27 -9.75
C ASN A 70 -11.40 5.31 -10.03
N THR A 71 -12.17 4.37 -9.49
CA THR A 71 -13.66 4.36 -9.49
C THR A 71 -14.27 5.23 -8.39
N LYS A 72 -13.50 6.13 -7.77
CA LYS A 72 -13.91 7.07 -6.72
C LYS A 72 -14.46 6.41 -5.46
N LYS A 73 -13.97 5.23 -5.09
CA LYS A 73 -14.37 4.51 -3.86
C LYS A 73 -13.23 4.50 -2.85
N PHE A 74 -13.56 4.49 -1.57
CA PHE A 74 -12.57 4.42 -0.49
C PHE A 74 -12.59 3.04 0.15
N THR A 75 -11.44 2.61 0.67
CA THR A 75 -11.29 1.39 1.48
C THR A 75 -10.51 1.77 2.72
N LEU A 76 -11.12 1.63 3.88
CA LEU A 76 -10.46 1.74 5.17
C LEU A 76 -10.05 0.34 5.62
N ILE A 77 -8.82 0.20 6.09
CA ILE A 77 -8.30 -1.01 6.75
C ILE A 77 -7.83 -0.58 8.13
N GLU A 78 -8.31 -1.24 9.17
CA GLU A 78 -8.05 -0.88 10.55
C GLU A 78 -7.80 -2.14 11.38
N ALA A 79 -6.63 -2.21 12.00
CA ALA A 79 -6.30 -3.23 12.98
C ALA A 79 -6.92 -2.83 14.33
N LEU A 80 -7.94 -3.56 14.77
CA LEU A 80 -8.53 -3.42 16.10
C LEU A 80 -7.79 -4.34 17.09
N ASN A 81 -8.18 -4.34 18.37
CA ASN A 81 -7.50 -5.16 19.37
C ASN A 81 -7.67 -6.67 19.13
N ASN A 82 -8.83 -7.12 18.65
CA ASN A 82 -9.15 -8.56 18.52
C ASN A 82 -9.32 -9.03 17.07
N SER A 83 -9.50 -8.10 16.13
CA SER A 83 -9.73 -8.40 14.72
C SER A 83 -9.20 -7.29 13.84
N LEU A 84 -9.06 -7.59 12.56
CA LEU A 84 -8.86 -6.62 11.51
C LEU A 84 -10.22 -6.29 10.87
N LYS A 85 -10.52 -5.01 10.75
CA LYS A 85 -11.71 -4.50 10.08
C LYS A 85 -11.34 -3.86 8.74
N ALA A 86 -12.08 -4.19 7.69
CA ALA A 86 -11.98 -3.49 6.41
C ALA A 86 -13.36 -2.98 5.96
N ILE A 87 -13.43 -1.70 5.61
CA ILE A 87 -14.67 -1.01 5.23
C ILE A 87 -14.53 -0.41 3.83
N LYS A 88 -15.46 -0.75 2.94
CA LYS A 88 -15.57 -0.14 1.61
C LYS A 88 -16.65 0.92 1.63
N TYR A 89 -16.30 2.15 1.28
CA TYR A 89 -17.25 3.26 1.08
C TYR A 89 -17.49 3.50 -0.41
N PHE A 90 -18.75 3.71 -0.78
CA PHE A 90 -19.19 3.92 -2.16
C PHE A 90 -20.38 4.88 -2.23
N SER A 91 -20.51 5.57 -3.37
CA SER A 91 -21.63 6.48 -3.63
C SER A 91 -22.91 5.71 -3.93
N GLU A 92 -24.04 6.39 -3.82
CA GLU A 92 -25.32 5.91 -4.36
C GLU A 92 -25.20 5.56 -5.85
N GLY A 93 -25.91 4.52 -6.28
CA GLY A 93 -25.79 3.96 -7.63
C GLY A 93 -24.55 3.10 -7.88
N SER A 94 -23.72 2.85 -6.86
CA SER A 94 -22.63 1.88 -6.91
C SER A 94 -22.73 0.83 -5.81
N THR A 95 -21.86 -0.18 -5.86
CA THR A 95 -21.81 -1.26 -4.87
C THR A 95 -20.44 -1.38 -4.19
N GLY A 96 -20.47 -1.84 -2.94
CA GLY A 96 -19.32 -2.28 -2.16
C GLY A 96 -19.13 -3.79 -2.12
N ASP A 97 -19.98 -4.58 -2.78
CA ASP A 97 -20.06 -6.05 -2.60
C ASP A 97 -18.76 -6.79 -2.88
N ARG A 98 -17.89 -6.22 -3.72
CA ARG A 98 -16.53 -6.72 -3.96
C ARG A 98 -15.75 -6.96 -2.66
N ILE A 99 -15.95 -6.14 -1.62
CA ILE A 99 -15.25 -6.35 -0.34
C ILE A 99 -15.68 -7.66 0.33
N VAL A 100 -16.95 -8.04 0.18
CA VAL A 100 -17.54 -9.24 0.78
C VAL A 100 -17.33 -10.47 -0.11
N ASN A 101 -17.55 -10.34 -1.42
CA ASN A 101 -17.61 -11.48 -2.33
C ASN A 101 -16.25 -11.88 -2.90
N GLU A 102 -15.29 -10.96 -2.98
CA GLU A 102 -13.96 -11.23 -3.56
C GLU A 102 -12.84 -11.03 -2.54
N ILE A 103 -12.81 -9.87 -1.87
CA ILE A 103 -11.68 -9.50 -0.99
C ILE A 103 -11.67 -10.32 0.29
N HIS A 104 -12.82 -10.53 0.95
CA HIS A 104 -12.86 -11.30 2.19
C HIS A 104 -12.46 -12.78 2.00
N PRO A 105 -13.01 -13.52 1.01
CA PRO A 105 -12.59 -14.90 0.78
C PRO A 105 -11.12 -14.99 0.39
N LEU A 106 -10.61 -14.04 -0.41
CA LEU A 106 -9.20 -13.99 -0.78
C LEU A 106 -8.30 -13.73 0.43
N LEU A 107 -8.68 -12.80 1.32
CA LEU A 107 -7.93 -12.53 2.54
C LEU A 107 -7.87 -13.76 3.45
N LYS A 108 -9.01 -14.46 3.65
CA LYS A 108 -9.05 -15.71 4.44
C LYS A 108 -8.11 -16.75 3.87
N LYS A 109 -8.21 -17.02 2.56
CA LYS A 109 -7.33 -17.95 1.86
C LYS A 109 -5.85 -17.56 2.01
N ARG A 110 -5.52 -16.28 1.82
CA ARG A 110 -4.15 -15.77 1.96
C ARG A 110 -3.62 -15.90 3.38
N LYS A 111 -4.47 -15.66 4.38
CA LYS A 111 -4.14 -15.86 5.80
C LYS A 111 -3.82 -17.32 6.09
N GLU A 112 -4.63 -18.27 5.61
CA GLU A 112 -4.39 -19.71 5.77
C GLU A 112 -3.08 -20.15 5.10
N ILE A 113 -2.88 -19.77 3.84
CA ILE A 113 -1.65 -20.11 3.08
C ILE A 113 -0.43 -19.43 3.67
N PHE A 114 -0.53 -18.17 4.08
CA PHE A 114 0.59 -17.48 4.73
C PHE A 114 0.97 -18.19 6.01
N ASN A 115 -0.01 -18.60 6.82
CA ASN A 115 0.26 -19.23 8.09
C ASN A 115 0.97 -20.60 7.96
N SER A 116 0.75 -21.34 6.87
CA SER A 116 1.44 -22.61 6.61
C SER A 116 2.87 -22.47 6.08
N LYS A 117 3.33 -21.24 5.75
CA LYS A 117 4.68 -21.00 5.26
C LYS A 117 5.72 -20.96 6.38
N ASP A 118 6.95 -21.29 6.01
CA ASP A 118 8.11 -21.13 6.87
C ASP A 118 8.33 -19.66 7.26
N THR A 119 8.84 -19.45 8.47
CA THR A 119 9.09 -18.12 9.06
C THR A 119 9.95 -17.23 8.17
N GLU A 120 10.94 -17.80 7.49
CA GLU A 120 11.80 -17.04 6.57
C GLU A 120 11.02 -16.51 5.38
N ILE A 121 10.19 -17.34 4.75
CA ILE A 121 9.34 -16.94 3.62
C ILE A 121 8.30 -15.91 4.06
N LYS A 122 7.68 -16.10 5.23
CA LYS A 122 6.76 -15.13 5.84
C LYS A 122 7.43 -13.76 5.95
N ALA A 123 8.63 -13.70 6.54
CA ALA A 123 9.39 -12.47 6.72
C ALA A 123 9.71 -11.80 5.38
N GLN A 124 10.10 -12.56 4.36
CA GLN A 124 10.38 -12.00 3.03
C GLN A 124 9.12 -11.46 2.34
N ILE A 125 7.98 -12.16 2.43
CA ILE A 125 6.69 -11.67 1.91
C ILE A 125 6.28 -10.36 2.58
N LEU A 126 6.35 -10.28 3.91
CA LEU A 126 6.02 -9.06 4.66
C LEU A 126 6.94 -7.89 4.27
N LYS A 127 8.24 -8.15 4.08
CA LYS A 127 9.18 -7.12 3.60
C LYS A 127 8.87 -6.67 2.17
N CYS A 128 8.43 -7.56 1.27
CA CYS A 128 7.93 -7.15 -0.04
C CYS A 128 6.67 -6.27 0.06
N ILE A 129 5.73 -6.59 0.95
CA ILE A 129 4.55 -5.74 1.20
C ILE A 129 4.96 -4.38 1.78
N LEU A 130 5.97 -4.33 2.66
CA LEU A 130 6.55 -3.06 3.11
C LEU A 130 7.06 -2.21 1.93
N VAL A 131 7.75 -2.82 0.96
CA VAL A 131 8.19 -2.11 -0.26
C VAL A 131 6.98 -1.59 -1.03
N GLU A 132 5.91 -2.37 -1.15
CA GLU A 132 4.65 -1.94 -1.79
C GLU A 132 4.09 -0.68 -1.12
N ARG A 133 4.04 -0.66 0.22
CA ARG A 133 3.58 0.50 0.99
C ARG A 133 4.46 1.74 0.76
N LYS A 134 5.78 1.57 0.71
CA LYS A 134 6.72 2.67 0.46
C LYS A 134 6.58 3.24 -0.96
N ILE A 135 6.39 2.39 -1.96
CA ILE A 135 6.07 2.83 -3.33
C ILE A 135 4.77 3.63 -3.35
N ASP A 136 3.75 3.16 -2.63
CA ASP A 136 2.46 3.85 -2.53
C ASP A 136 2.55 5.21 -1.84
N GLU A 137 3.36 5.32 -0.79
CA GLU A 137 3.66 6.59 -0.13
C GLU A 137 4.33 7.56 -1.09
N CYS A 138 5.33 7.09 -1.85
CA CYS A 138 6.00 7.90 -2.86
C CYS A 138 5.01 8.40 -3.94
N VAL A 139 4.14 7.52 -4.45
CA VAL A 139 3.07 7.90 -5.39
C VAL A 139 2.18 8.99 -4.78
N ASN A 140 1.79 8.84 -3.52
CA ASN A 140 0.94 9.81 -2.84
C ASN A 140 1.62 11.18 -2.71
N LEU A 141 2.89 11.22 -2.31
CA LEU A 141 3.68 12.45 -2.16
C LEU A 141 3.84 13.17 -3.50
N VAL A 142 4.18 12.45 -4.57
CA VAL A 142 4.29 13.01 -5.92
C VAL A 142 2.95 13.60 -6.37
N MET A 143 1.85 12.88 -6.19
CA MET A 143 0.51 13.35 -6.56
C MET A 143 0.07 14.61 -5.79
N LEU A 144 0.56 14.79 -4.56
CA LEU A 144 0.33 16.00 -3.75
C LEU A 144 1.30 17.13 -4.09
N LYS A 145 2.23 16.92 -5.03
CA LYS A 145 3.35 17.81 -5.32
C LYS A 145 4.08 18.19 -4.03
N GLY A 146 4.38 17.17 -3.22
CA GLY A 146 5.05 17.32 -1.94
C GLY A 146 6.45 17.93 -2.08
N ILE A 147 7.07 18.27 -0.95
CA ILE A 147 8.41 18.83 -0.91
C ILE A 147 9.42 17.82 -1.50
N ASN A 148 10.33 18.29 -2.36
CA ASN A 148 11.34 17.48 -3.05
C ASN A 148 12.12 16.56 -2.11
N ARG A 149 12.57 17.09 -0.97
CA ARG A 149 13.26 16.31 0.08
C ARG A 149 12.46 15.10 0.55
N LYS A 150 11.14 15.24 0.76
CA LYS A 150 10.29 14.13 1.21
C LYS A 150 10.14 13.06 0.14
N ILE A 151 10.05 13.46 -1.12
CA ILE A 151 9.97 12.53 -2.25
C ILE A 151 11.29 11.81 -2.44
N TYR A 152 12.43 12.51 -2.34
CA TYR A 152 13.76 11.90 -2.37
C TYR A 152 13.91 10.80 -1.32
N PHE A 153 13.56 11.09 -0.06
CA PHE A 153 13.61 10.09 1.01
C PHE A 153 12.64 8.93 0.78
N ALA A 154 11.41 9.19 0.32
CA ALA A 154 10.45 8.12 0.03
C ALA A 154 10.94 7.16 -1.07
N ILE A 155 11.61 7.69 -2.11
CA ILE A 155 12.23 6.86 -3.16
C ILE A 155 13.40 6.06 -2.59
N GLY A 156 14.28 6.71 -1.81
CA GLY A 156 15.43 6.07 -1.16
C GLY A 156 14.99 4.92 -0.25
N ASP A 157 14.02 5.16 0.62
CA ASP A 157 13.46 4.17 1.53
C ASP A 157 12.88 2.96 0.79
N ALA A 158 12.16 3.18 -0.31
CA ALA A 158 11.62 2.10 -1.13
C ALA A 158 12.73 1.27 -1.78
N ARG A 159 13.76 1.94 -2.31
CA ARG A 159 14.93 1.33 -2.96
C ARG A 159 15.73 0.46 -1.99
N GLU A 160 16.09 1.02 -0.85
CA GLU A 160 16.89 0.34 0.18
C GLU A 160 16.15 -0.84 0.78
N SER A 161 14.84 -0.69 1.05
CA SER A 161 14.02 -1.79 1.58
C SER A 161 13.91 -2.92 0.57
N ALA A 162 13.83 -2.61 -0.72
CA ALA A 162 13.79 -3.61 -1.77
C ALA A 162 15.12 -4.34 -1.96
N ALA A 163 16.25 -3.63 -1.78
CA ALA A 163 17.58 -4.18 -2.01
C ALA A 163 17.99 -5.28 -1.02
N VAL A 164 17.31 -5.37 0.13
CA VAL A 164 17.64 -6.32 1.21
C VAL A 164 16.68 -7.51 1.28
N VAL A 165 15.80 -7.70 0.30
CA VAL A 165 14.82 -8.80 0.28
C VAL A 165 15.19 -9.82 -0.80
N PRO A 166 15.61 -11.05 -0.44
CA PRO A 166 16.05 -12.04 -1.43
C PRO A 166 15.01 -12.35 -2.51
N ILE A 167 13.77 -12.69 -2.14
CA ILE A 167 12.67 -12.91 -3.10
C ILE A 167 12.47 -11.72 -4.05
N PHE A 168 12.72 -10.49 -3.60
CA PHE A 168 12.67 -9.32 -4.46
C PHE A 168 13.85 -9.28 -5.43
N MET A 169 15.07 -9.44 -4.92
CA MET A 169 16.30 -9.25 -5.68
C MET A 169 16.58 -10.37 -6.68
N GLU A 170 16.11 -11.58 -6.39
CA GLU A 170 16.21 -12.75 -7.26
C GLU A 170 15.13 -12.79 -8.35
N ALA A 171 14.07 -12.00 -8.20
CA ALA A 171 12.98 -11.96 -9.17
C ALA A 171 13.38 -11.31 -10.50
N GLU A 172 12.85 -11.86 -11.59
CA GLU A 172 13.02 -11.28 -12.92
C GLU A 172 12.50 -9.82 -12.95
N GLY A 173 13.36 -8.91 -13.42
CA GLY A 173 13.06 -7.48 -13.50
C GLY A 173 13.45 -6.65 -12.27
N ALA A 174 13.95 -7.27 -11.18
CA ALA A 174 14.39 -6.56 -9.98
C ALA A 174 15.46 -5.49 -10.27
N SER A 175 16.42 -5.81 -11.13
CA SER A 175 17.48 -4.88 -11.56
C SER A 175 16.91 -3.64 -12.28
N LEU A 176 15.87 -3.80 -13.09
CA LEU A 176 15.19 -2.70 -13.76
C LEU A 176 14.43 -1.81 -12.75
N VAL A 177 13.79 -2.42 -11.75
CA VAL A 177 13.13 -1.68 -10.67
C VAL A 177 14.14 -0.86 -9.87
N GLN A 178 15.24 -1.48 -9.45
CA GLN A 178 16.33 -0.80 -8.73
C GLN A 178 16.93 0.34 -9.55
N LEU A 179 17.17 0.13 -10.85
CA LEU A 179 17.66 1.17 -11.76
C LEU A 179 16.66 2.34 -11.89
N ALA A 180 15.37 2.05 -12.05
CA ALA A 180 14.34 3.06 -12.17
C ALA A 180 14.22 3.91 -10.91
N LEU A 181 14.24 3.29 -9.72
CA LEU A 181 14.23 3.99 -8.44
C LEU A 181 15.50 4.84 -8.27
N ASN A 182 16.67 4.30 -8.62
CA ASN A 182 17.93 5.03 -8.55
C ASN A 182 17.94 6.29 -9.43
N LYS A 183 17.47 6.17 -10.68
CA LYS A 183 17.37 7.32 -11.61
C LYS A 183 16.47 8.43 -11.07
N TRP A 184 15.32 8.07 -10.49
CA TRP A 184 14.40 9.06 -9.91
C TRP A 184 14.91 9.67 -8.62
N MET A 185 15.64 8.89 -7.82
CA MET A 185 16.33 9.38 -6.63
C MET A 185 17.38 10.43 -7.00
N GLU A 186 18.27 10.13 -7.95
CA GLU A 186 19.26 11.09 -8.47
C GLU A 186 18.62 12.33 -9.08
N THR A 187 17.53 12.15 -9.83
CA THR A 187 16.78 13.27 -10.42
C THR A 187 16.23 14.19 -9.33
N THR A 188 15.62 13.62 -8.29
CA THR A 188 15.01 14.39 -7.19
C THR A 188 16.06 15.02 -6.29
N GLN A 189 17.23 14.39 -6.13
CA GLN A 189 18.36 14.94 -5.38
C GLN A 189 18.90 16.25 -6.01
N ARG A 190 18.83 16.38 -7.34
CA ARG A 190 19.29 17.59 -8.06
C ARG A 190 18.30 18.75 -8.02
N LEU A 191 17.08 18.52 -7.56
CA LEU A 191 16.08 19.58 -7.39
C LEU A 191 16.37 20.41 -6.13
N GLU A 192 15.81 21.61 -6.06
CA GLU A 192 15.84 22.41 -4.83
C GLU A 192 15.00 21.74 -3.74
N GLN A 193 15.65 21.31 -2.65
CA GLN A 193 15.09 20.33 -1.72
C GLN A 193 13.88 20.83 -0.91
N GLU A 194 13.77 22.14 -0.68
CA GLU A 194 12.65 22.75 0.06
C GLU A 194 11.54 23.28 -0.86
N GLN A 195 11.65 23.10 -2.17
CA GLN A 195 10.57 23.41 -3.11
C GLN A 195 9.60 22.24 -3.30
N ASN A 196 8.40 22.55 -3.78
CA ASN A 196 7.44 21.53 -4.19
C ASN A 196 7.91 20.80 -5.46
N PHE A 197 7.47 19.55 -5.61
CA PHE A 197 7.80 18.73 -6.76
C PHE A 197 7.32 19.34 -8.08
N PRO A 198 8.19 19.47 -9.10
CA PRO A 198 7.84 20.09 -10.36
C PRO A 198 6.71 19.33 -11.07
N GLU A 199 5.70 20.07 -11.53
CA GLU A 199 4.54 19.47 -12.23
C GLU A 199 4.95 18.73 -13.50
N SER A 200 5.98 19.23 -14.19
CA SER A 200 6.53 18.62 -15.41
C SER A 200 7.10 17.21 -15.18
N HIS A 201 7.56 16.90 -13.96
CA HIS A 201 8.16 15.61 -13.64
C HIS A 201 7.13 14.58 -13.15
N VAL A 202 5.96 15.03 -12.69
CA VAL A 202 4.89 14.17 -12.14
C VAL A 202 4.51 13.03 -13.08
N PRO A 203 4.21 13.24 -14.38
CA PRO A 203 3.79 12.16 -15.27
C PRO A 203 4.86 11.06 -15.43
N GLY A 204 6.13 11.46 -15.52
CA GLY A 204 7.26 10.55 -15.72
C GLY A 204 7.44 9.60 -14.54
N ILE A 205 7.52 10.16 -13.32
CA ILE A 205 7.76 9.34 -12.12
C ILE A 205 6.54 8.47 -11.80
N LEU A 206 5.32 8.99 -11.95
CA LEU A 206 4.11 8.21 -11.70
C LEU A 206 4.01 7.01 -12.66
N LYS A 207 4.41 7.17 -13.92
CA LYS A 207 4.46 6.06 -14.88
C LYS A 207 5.37 4.95 -14.36
N ASN A 208 6.59 5.28 -13.92
CA ASN A 208 7.53 4.27 -13.42
C ASN A 208 7.06 3.65 -12.10
N LEU A 209 6.64 4.44 -11.12
CA LEU A 209 6.14 3.93 -9.84
C LEU A 209 4.91 3.03 -10.02
N THR A 210 4.01 3.35 -10.96
CA THR A 210 2.85 2.49 -11.28
C THR A 210 3.26 1.16 -11.90
N GLN A 211 4.28 1.17 -12.78
CA GLN A 211 4.84 -0.06 -13.37
C GLN A 211 5.50 -0.93 -12.30
N ILE A 212 6.31 -0.33 -11.42
CA ILE A 212 6.95 -1.00 -10.29
C ILE A 212 5.89 -1.59 -9.35
N LYS A 213 4.87 -0.81 -8.98
CA LYS A 213 3.77 -1.28 -8.14
C LYS A 213 3.07 -2.50 -8.75
N ARG A 214 2.76 -2.46 -10.05
CA ARG A 214 2.13 -3.61 -10.74
C ARG A 214 3.02 -4.85 -10.68
N TRP A 215 4.31 -4.70 -10.99
CA TRP A 215 5.27 -5.81 -10.94
C TRP A 215 5.37 -6.38 -9.52
N LEU A 216 5.48 -5.52 -8.51
CA LEU A 216 5.62 -5.92 -7.11
C LEU A 216 4.37 -6.63 -6.58
N LEU A 217 3.18 -6.16 -6.92
CA LEU A 217 1.92 -6.82 -6.55
C LEU A 217 1.85 -8.26 -7.09
N ASN A 218 2.31 -8.46 -8.34
CA ASN A 218 2.37 -9.78 -8.96
C ASN A 218 3.42 -10.67 -8.27
N LEU A 219 4.60 -10.11 -7.97
CA LEU A 219 5.65 -10.82 -7.24
C LEU A 219 5.12 -11.32 -5.88
N ILE A 220 4.55 -10.43 -5.06
CA ILE A 220 3.99 -10.78 -3.75
C ILE A 220 2.94 -11.87 -3.91
N SER A 221 1.97 -11.70 -4.82
CA SER A 221 0.91 -12.69 -5.04
C SER A 221 1.47 -14.05 -5.49
N SER A 222 2.53 -14.07 -6.30
CA SER A 222 3.15 -15.32 -6.77
C SER A 222 3.83 -16.14 -5.68
N HIS A 223 4.21 -15.51 -4.56
CA HIS A 223 4.80 -16.18 -3.39
C HIS A 223 3.77 -16.37 -2.26
N LEU A 224 2.76 -15.51 -2.17
CA LEU A 224 1.72 -15.55 -1.15
C LEU A 224 0.60 -16.55 -1.50
N ASP A 225 0.20 -16.66 -2.76
CA ASP A 225 -0.97 -17.43 -3.18
C ASP A 225 -0.64 -18.89 -3.60
N LYS A 226 0.65 -19.24 -3.67
CA LYS A 226 1.15 -20.61 -3.88
C LYS A 226 1.39 -21.30 -2.54
#